data_AF-A0A841JZD0-F1
#
_entry.id   AF-A0A841JZD0-F1
#
_cell.length_a   1.000
_cell.length_b   1.000
_cell.length_c   1.000
_cell.angle_alpha   90.00
_cell.angle_beta   90.00
_cell.angle_gamma   90.00
#
_symmetry.space_group_name_H-M   'P 1'
#
loop_
_entity.id
_entity.type
_entity.pdbx_description
1 polymer ?
#
loop_
_entity_poly.entity_id
_entity_poly.type
_entity_poly.pdbx_seq_one_letter_code
_entity_poly.pdbx_strand_id
1 'polypeptide(L)' 'MSQSTHDRAAELHNFAAHAHNAAATAHGKGDHLTAHELSKQALEHSRNAHKHSEELVVESTHSEKK' A
#
# COMPACT_ATOMS: atom_id res chain seq x y z
N MET A 1 3.95 -1.43 22.05
CA MET A 1 4.74 -0.98 20.89
C MET A 1 3.81 -0.17 20.01
N SER A 2 3.93 1.16 20.03
CA SER A 2 3.16 2.01 19.12
C SER A 2 3.78 1.83 17.74
N GLN A 3 3.15 1.04 16.86
CA GLN A 3 3.54 1.03 15.46
C GLN A 3 3.36 2.45 14.97
N SER A 4 4.48 3.10 14.61
CA SER A 4 4.44 4.48 14.18
C SER A 4 3.61 4.51 12.89
N THR A 5 2.83 5.55 12.66
CA THR A 5 1.99 5.65 11.45
C THR A 5 2.81 5.51 10.16
N HIS A 6 4.11 5.86 10.21
CA HIS A 6 5.09 5.58 9.14
C HIS A 6 5.31 4.07 8.88
N ASP A 7 5.36 3.25 9.94
CA ASP A 7 5.46 1.79 9.81
C ASP A 7 4.25 1.24 9.05
N ARG A 8 3.06 1.78 9.32
CA ARG A 8 1.82 1.34 8.68
C ARG A 8 1.75 1.68 7.19
N ALA A 9 2.24 2.85 6.77
CA ALA A 9 2.34 3.19 5.36
C ALA A 9 3.33 2.27 4.63
N ALA A 10 4.46 1.95 5.26
CA ALA A 10 5.46 1.04 4.72
C ALA A 10 4.93 -0.41 4.61
N GLU A 11 4.20 -0.89 5.62
CA GLU A 11 3.53 -2.20 5.60
C GLU A 11 2.54 -2.32 4.44
N LEU A 12 1.70 -1.29 4.25
CA LEU A 12 0.75 -1.25 3.13
C LEU A 12 1.46 -1.23 1.78
N HIS A 13 2.57 -0.50 1.66
CA HIS A 13 3.36 -0.48 0.43
C HIS A 13 3.99 -1.86 0.13
N ASN A 14 4.45 -2.57 1.16
CA ASN A 14 4.96 -3.95 1.02
C ASN A 14 3.87 -4.92 0.57
N PHE A 15 2.66 -4.82 1.11
CA PHE A 15 1.52 -5.61 0.64
C PHE A 15 1.17 -5.32 -0.82
N ALA A 16 1.18 -4.04 -1.22
CA ALA A 16 0.95 -3.66 -2.62
C ALA A 16 2.00 -4.26 -3.57
N ALA A 17 3.28 -4.17 -3.22
CA ALA A 17 4.37 -4.72 -4.02
C ALA A 17 4.27 -6.25 -4.14
N HIS A 18 3.92 -6.94 -3.05
CA HIS A 18 3.73 -8.39 -3.07
C HIS A 18 2.55 -8.79 -3.98
N ALA A 19 1.40 -8.11 -3.86
CA ALA A 19 0.23 -8.36 -4.68
C ALA A 19 0.50 -8.08 -6.17
N HIS A 20 1.28 -7.04 -6.51
CA HIS A 20 1.72 -6.80 -7.88
C HIS A 20 2.59 -7.93 -8.44
N ASN A 21 3.55 -8.44 -7.66
CA ASN A 21 4.40 -9.57 -8.09
C ASN A 21 3.58 -10.85 -8.28
N ALA A 22 2.63 -11.12 -7.39
CA ALA A 22 1.71 -12.24 -7.51
C ALA A 22 0.82 -12.09 -8.75
N ALA A 23 0.30 -10.89 -9.03
CA ALA A 23 -0.49 -10.59 -10.22
C ALA A 23 0.30 -10.84 -11.50
N ALA A 24 1.54 -10.35 -11.58
CA ALA A 24 2.42 -10.59 -12.72
C ALA A 24 2.69 -12.09 -12.94
N THR A 25 2.88 -12.84 -11.85
CA THR A 25 3.06 -14.29 -11.90
C THR A 25 1.80 -15.01 -12.41
N ALA A 26 0.61 -14.64 -11.92
CA ALA A 26 -0.66 -15.21 -12.38
C ALA A 26 -0.93 -14.87 -13.86
N HIS A 27 -0.67 -13.62 -14.26
CA HIS A 27 -0.81 -13.17 -15.64
C HIS A 27 0.13 -13.94 -16.58
N GLY A 28 1.38 -14.15 -16.19
CA GLY A 28 2.36 -14.95 -16.95
C GLY A 28 1.98 -16.43 -17.09
N LYS A 29 1.15 -16.96 -16.18
CA LYS A 29 0.59 -18.31 -16.24
C LYS A 29 -0.72 -18.40 -17.05
N GLY A 30 -1.21 -17.27 -17.58
CA GLY A 30 -2.50 -17.19 -18.28
C GLY A 30 -3.72 -17.12 -17.36
N ASP A 31 -3.53 -17.04 -16.04
CA ASP A 31 -4.60 -16.85 -15.08
C ASP A 31 -4.91 -15.36 -14.91
N HIS A 32 -5.52 -14.79 -15.95
CA HIS A 32 -5.82 -13.35 -16.00
C HIS A 32 -6.87 -12.91 -14.96
N LEU A 33 -7.74 -13.82 -14.52
CA LEU A 33 -8.79 -13.53 -13.55
C LEU A 33 -8.16 -13.31 -12.17
N THR A 34 -7.31 -14.24 -11.72
CA THR A 34 -6.53 -14.08 -10.48
C THR A 34 -5.60 -12.87 -10.57
N ALA A 35 -4.94 -12.65 -11.73
CA ALA A 35 -4.07 -11.50 -11.93
C ALA A 35 -4.82 -10.16 -11.76
N HIS A 36 -6.05 -10.07 -12.27
CA HIS A 36 -6.88 -8.87 -12.14
C HIS A 36 -7.30 -8.62 -10.70
N GLU A 37 -7.70 -9.66 -9.98
CA GLU A 37 -8.08 -9.54 -8.56
C GLU A 37 -6.90 -9.13 -7.69
N LEU A 38 -5.73 -9.74 -7.87
CA LEU A 38 -4.50 -9.36 -7.18
C LEU A 38 -4.09 -7.92 -7.51
N SER A 39 -4.28 -7.48 -8.76
CA SER A 39 -4.00 -6.09 -9.15
C SER A 39 -4.95 -5.09 -8.46
N LYS A 40 -6.22 -5.45 -8.24
CA LYS A 40 -7.15 -4.62 -7.45
C LYS A 40 -6.72 -4.52 -5.99
N GLN A 41 -6.29 -5.63 -5.39
CA GLN A 41 -5.77 -5.63 -4.01
C GLN A 41 -4.52 -4.75 -3.89
N ALA A 42 -3.59 -4.87 -4.85
CA ALA A 42 -2.39 -4.04 -4.87
C ALA A 42 -2.72 -2.53 -4.96
N LEU A 43 -3.72 -2.18 -5.76
CA LEU A 43 -4.21 -0.80 -5.88
C LEU A 43 -4.85 -0.30 -4.59
N GLU A 44 -5.63 -1.14 -3.90
CA GLU A 44 -6.22 -0.78 -2.61
C GLU A 44 -5.15 -0.54 -1.54
N HIS A 45 -4.15 -1.42 -1.44
CA HIS A 45 -3.03 -1.24 -0.52
C HIS A 45 -2.25 0.04 -0.81
N SER A 46 -1.96 0.33 -2.09
CA SER A 46 -1.30 1.58 -2.49
C SER A 46 -2.11 2.83 -2.11
N ARG A 47 -3.43 2.81 -2.32
CA ARG A 47 -4.31 3.93 -1.94
C ARG A 47 -4.32 4.15 -0.43
N ASN A 48 -4.37 3.06 0.33
CA ASN A 48 -4.33 3.15 1.79
C ASN A 48 -2.97 3.66 2.28
N ALA A 49 -1.85 3.20 1.69
CA ALA A 49 -0.51 3.69 2.01
C ALA A 49 -0.37 5.19 1.73
N HIS A 50 -0.90 5.65 0.59
CA HIS A 50 -0.92 7.06 0.23
C HIS A 50 -1.68 7.89 1.26
N LYS A 51 -2.91 7.47 1.60
CA LYS A 51 -3.74 8.17 2.60
C LYS A 51 -3.03 8.28 3.95
N HIS A 52 -2.40 7.21 4.43
CA HIS A 52 -1.65 7.23 5.69
C HIS A 52 -0.43 8.16 5.61
N SER A 53 0.23 8.21 4.45
CA SER A 53 1.34 9.14 4.21
C SER A 53 0.87 10.59 4.20
N GLU A 54 -0.29 10.89 3.61
CA GLU A 54 -0.89 12.23 3.64
C GLU A 54 -1.26 12.65 5.07
N GLU A 55 -1.87 11.75 5.85
CA GLU A 55 -2.21 12.00 7.25
C GLU A 55 -0.97 12.30 8.10
N LEU A 56 0.14 11.59 7.87
CA LEU A 56 1.44 11.85 8.51
C LEU A 56 2.02 13.22 8.17
N VAL A 57 1.92 13.65 6.91
CA VAL A 57 2.38 14.98 6.48
C VAL A 57 1.53 16.07 7.15
N VAL A 58 0.22 15.88 7.22
CA VAL A 58 -0.69 16.82 7.90
C VAL A 58 -0.38 16.88 9.40
N GLU A 59 -0.17 15.74 10.07
CA GLU A 59 0.18 15.68 11.49
C GLU A 59 1.53 16.35 11.78
N SER A 60 2.55 16.07 10.95
CA SER A 60 3.89 16.65 11.08
C SER A 60 3.86 18.18 10.91
N THR A 61 3.18 18.67 9.88
CA THR A 61 3.05 20.13 9.63
C THR A 61 2.24 20.87 10.69
N HIS A 62 1.36 20.18 11.42
CA HIS A 62 0.64 20.75 12.55
C HIS A 62 1.50 20.76 13.83
N SER A 63 2.34 19.75 14.02
CA SER A 63 3.26 19.65 15.17
C SER A 63 4.44 20.64 15.08
N GLU A 64 4.86 21.05 13.88
CA GLU A 64 5.95 22.02 13.68
C GLU A 64 5.54 23.48 13.91
N LYS A 65 4.25 23.77 14.11
CA LYS A 65 3.72 25.14 14.33
C LYS A 65 3.38 25.48 15.79
N LYS A 66 3.83 24.67 16.76
CA LYS A 66 3.54 24.85 18.19
C LYS A 66 4.81 25.09 18.99
#